data_AF-A0A972CZB6-F1
#
_entry.id   AF-A0A972CZB6-F1
#
_cell.length_a   1.000
_cell.length_b   1.000
_cell.length_c   1.000
_cell.angle_alpha   90.00
_cell.angle_beta   90.00
_cell.angle_gamma   90.00
#
_symmetry.space_group_name_H-M   'P 1'
#
loop_
_entity.id
_entity.type
_entity.pdbx_description
1 polymer ?
#
loop_
_entity_poly.entity_id
_entity_poly.type
_entity_poly.pdbx_seq_one_letter_code
_entity_poly.pdbx_strand_id
1 'polypeptide(L)'
;MRKINSLIILLILLNILTACSRDTTNPINVNIEPNPLFEDLEYFCSALGFAIHKFDDNWHLMMLEEENKTYLGWKLLAINNMDIDQVFNRAREIMSYDNEVWATRSFSNTINFRESLEYLGIIEKGGPILLEIEDDNGKKEILEINSMREEEMLSAKILSLEPRKLPKTAIRGIYSAMALNHDCYYIQYNSCQEAQTFP
;
A
#
# COMPACT_ATOMS: atom_id res chain seq x y z
N MET A 1 21.66 8.09 6.46
CA MET A 1 20.45 8.58 5.76
C MET A 1 20.87 8.99 4.36
N ARG A 2 20.52 8.22 3.32
CA ARG A 2 20.83 8.55 1.92
C ARG A 2 19.55 9.04 1.25
N LYS A 3 19.68 10.12 0.48
CA LYS A 3 18.60 10.72 -0.32
C LYS A 3 18.03 9.68 -1.30
N ILE A 4 16.72 9.79 -1.45
CA ILE A 4 15.72 8.89 -2.03
C ILE A 4 15.97 8.62 -3.52
N ASN A 5 15.82 7.36 -3.93
CA ASN A 5 15.60 6.98 -5.34
C ASN A 5 14.13 6.60 -5.54
N SER A 6 13.41 7.61 -6.03
CA SER A 6 12.04 7.82 -6.49
C SER A 6 11.12 6.68 -7.01
N LEU A 7 11.48 5.38 -7.02
CA LEU A 7 10.70 4.39 -7.79
C LEU A 7 9.70 3.54 -6.98
N ILE A 8 9.98 3.24 -5.71
CA ILE A 8 9.07 2.44 -4.85
C ILE A 8 7.94 3.31 -4.29
N ILE A 9 8.27 4.55 -3.89
CA ILE A 9 7.28 5.56 -3.49
C ILE A 9 6.33 5.86 -4.66
N LEU A 10 6.84 5.87 -5.90
CA LEU A 10 6.02 6.07 -7.09
C LEU A 10 5.07 4.91 -7.35
N LEU A 11 5.41 3.65 -7.06
CA LEU A 11 4.49 2.51 -7.24
C LEU A 11 3.38 2.45 -6.18
N ILE A 12 3.66 2.91 -4.95
CA ILE A 12 2.64 3.02 -3.90
C ILE A 12 1.75 4.23 -4.18
N LEU A 13 2.32 5.39 -4.49
CA LEU A 13 1.56 6.58 -4.91
C LEU A 13 0.78 6.34 -6.20
N LEU A 14 1.32 5.61 -7.19
CA LEU A 14 0.64 5.36 -8.47
C LEU A 14 -0.54 4.40 -8.29
N ASN A 15 -0.47 3.41 -7.39
CA ASN A 15 -1.63 2.55 -7.06
C ASN A 15 -2.67 3.28 -6.21
N ILE A 16 -2.23 4.18 -5.31
CA ILE A 16 -3.12 5.07 -4.55
C ILE A 16 -3.84 6.05 -5.49
N LEU A 17 -3.11 6.64 -6.45
CA LEU A 17 -3.66 7.53 -7.47
C LEU A 17 -4.52 6.80 -8.51
N THR A 18 -4.21 5.58 -8.92
CA THR A 18 -5.08 4.82 -9.86
C THR A 18 -6.35 4.26 -9.19
N ALA A 19 -6.37 4.07 -7.88
CA ALA A 19 -7.59 3.75 -7.15
C ALA A 19 -8.52 4.98 -6.98
N CYS A 20 -7.96 6.19 -6.90
CA CYS A 20 -8.71 7.45 -6.72
C CYS A 20 -8.98 8.23 -8.02
N SER A 21 -8.21 8.00 -9.10
CA SER A 21 -8.35 8.72 -10.35
C SER A 21 -9.12 7.88 -11.37
N ARG A 22 -10.37 8.28 -11.64
CA ARG A 22 -10.89 8.10 -13.00
C ARG A 22 -10.12 9.07 -13.90
N ASP A 23 -9.18 8.50 -14.64
CA ASP A 23 -8.51 9.18 -15.74
C ASP A 23 -9.57 9.71 -16.73
N THR A 24 -9.76 11.03 -16.76
CA THR A 24 -10.59 11.72 -17.75
C THR A 24 -9.82 12.04 -19.03
N THR A 25 -8.58 11.55 -19.20
CA THR A 25 -7.77 11.86 -20.38
C THR A 25 -8.05 10.93 -21.56
N ASN A 26 -9.30 10.87 -22.01
CA ASN A 26 -9.58 10.49 -23.40
C ASN A 26 -10.85 11.21 -23.90
N PRO A 27 -10.76 12.18 -24.82
CA PRO A 27 -11.93 12.84 -25.37
C PRO A 27 -12.52 11.95 -26.47
N ILE A 28 -13.10 10.82 -26.09
CA ILE A 28 -14.14 10.22 -26.93
C ILE A 28 -15.39 11.03 -26.62
N ASN A 29 -15.75 11.94 -27.54
CA ASN A 29 -17.00 12.71 -27.52
C ASN A 29 -18.20 11.73 -27.62
N VAL A 30 -18.55 11.14 -26.49
CA VAL A 30 -19.88 10.60 -26.26
C VAL A 30 -20.58 11.65 -25.41
N ASN A 31 -21.57 12.32 -25.99
CA ASN A 31 -22.50 13.17 -25.23
C ASN A 31 -23.31 12.25 -24.30
N ILE A 32 -22.75 11.98 -23.14
CA ILE A 32 -23.46 11.37 -22.02
C ILE A 32 -23.95 12.56 -21.20
N GLU A 33 -25.26 12.79 -21.18
CA GLU A 33 -25.82 13.76 -20.24
C GLU A 33 -25.37 13.36 -18.82
N PRO A 34 -24.85 14.31 -18.02
CA PRO A 34 -24.41 14.01 -16.66
C PRO A 34 -25.59 13.44 -15.88
N ASN A 35 -25.43 12.21 -15.38
CA ASN A 35 -26.44 11.59 -14.55
C ASN A 35 -26.42 12.29 -13.18
N PRO A 36 -27.51 12.96 -12.77
CA PRO A 36 -27.55 13.76 -11.54
C PRO A 36 -27.38 12.93 -10.25
N LEU A 37 -27.35 11.60 -10.34
CA LEU A 37 -26.98 10.71 -9.23
C LEU A 37 -25.47 10.58 -9.00
N PHE A 38 -24.63 11.21 -9.83
CA PHE A 38 -23.17 11.08 -9.79
C PHE A 38 -22.44 12.43 -9.75
N GLU A 39 -23.15 13.56 -9.64
CA GLU A 39 -22.55 14.90 -9.52
C GLU A 39 -21.79 15.11 -8.19
N ASP A 40 -22.07 14.30 -7.16
CA ASP A 40 -21.45 14.39 -5.83
C ASP A 40 -20.28 13.42 -5.62
N LEU A 41 -19.78 12.74 -6.66
CA LEU A 41 -18.67 11.78 -6.53
C LEU A 41 -17.28 12.45 -6.58
N GLU A 42 -17.12 13.60 -5.94
CA GLU A 42 -15.82 14.05 -5.39
C GLU A 42 -15.44 13.17 -4.17
N TYR A 43 -15.52 11.86 -4.30
CA TYR A 43 -15.04 10.92 -3.29
C TYR A 43 -13.52 10.81 -3.44
N PHE A 44 -12.80 11.83 -2.99
CA PHE A 44 -11.38 11.68 -2.72
C PHE A 44 -11.24 10.75 -1.52
N CYS A 45 -10.71 9.54 -1.71
CA CYS A 45 -10.38 8.69 -0.56
C CYS A 45 -9.29 9.38 0.26
N SER A 46 -9.51 9.46 1.57
CA SER A 46 -8.56 10.05 2.51
C SER A 46 -7.50 9.00 2.82
N ALA A 47 -6.27 9.24 2.36
CA ALA A 47 -5.15 8.34 2.55
C ALA A 47 -4.67 8.35 4.00
N LEU A 48 -4.20 7.20 4.49
CA LEU A 48 -3.64 7.06 5.82
C LEU A 48 -2.11 7.02 5.71
N GLY A 49 -1.44 7.70 6.64
CA GLY A 49 0.01 7.86 6.66
C GLY A 49 0.80 6.63 7.08
N PHE A 50 0.32 5.42 6.78
CA PHE A 50 1.02 4.17 7.10
C PHE A 50 0.89 3.13 5.99
N ALA A 51 1.76 2.12 6.02
CA ALA A 51 1.59 0.88 5.27
C ALA A 51 2.21 -0.28 6.05
N ILE A 52 1.70 -1.48 5.82
CA ILE A 52 2.14 -2.69 6.52
C ILE A 52 2.65 -3.76 5.57
N HIS A 53 3.43 -4.68 6.12
CA HIS A 53 3.82 -5.91 5.44
C HIS A 53 3.82 -7.06 6.44
N LYS A 54 3.41 -8.25 5.97
CA LYS A 54 3.45 -9.46 6.80
C LYS A 54 4.84 -10.10 6.75
N PHE A 55 5.46 -10.31 7.90
CA PHE A 55 6.65 -11.15 8.06
C PHE A 55 6.28 -12.35 8.92
N ASP A 56 6.47 -13.54 8.37
CA ASP A 56 5.98 -14.78 8.96
C ASP A 56 4.49 -14.65 9.33
N ASP A 57 4.17 -14.66 10.62
CA ASP A 57 2.80 -14.57 11.12
C ASP A 57 2.37 -13.16 11.53
N ASN A 58 3.27 -12.17 11.54
CA ASN A 58 2.99 -10.84 12.11
C ASN A 58 2.95 -9.74 11.03
N TRP A 59 2.07 -8.77 11.22
CA TRP A 59 2.02 -7.54 10.41
C TRP A 59 2.91 -6.48 11.04
N HIS A 60 3.75 -5.83 10.24
CA HIS A 60 4.67 -4.80 10.71
C HIS A 60 4.45 -3.48 9.98
N LEU A 61 4.62 -2.37 10.69
CA LEU A 61 4.60 -1.01 10.12
C LEU A 61 5.84 -0.79 9.27
N MET A 62 5.67 -0.74 7.96
CA MET A 62 6.76 -0.59 6.99
C MET A 62 6.89 0.81 6.43
N MET A 63 5.82 1.59 6.54
CA MET A 63 5.76 2.97 6.12
C MET A 63 5.00 3.77 7.17
N LEU A 64 5.51 4.96 7.49
CA LEU A 64 4.89 5.91 8.41
C LEU A 64 5.24 7.36 8.00
N GLU A 65 4.42 8.32 8.42
CA GLU A 65 4.83 9.73 8.47
C GLU A 65 6.07 9.94 9.34
N GLU A 66 6.92 10.92 8.97
CA GLU A 66 8.20 11.19 9.63
C GLU A 66 8.06 11.47 11.13
N GLU A 67 6.94 12.05 11.55
CA GLU A 67 6.60 12.32 12.95
C GLU A 67 6.49 11.03 13.77
N ASN A 68 6.04 9.94 13.13
CA ASN A 68 5.83 8.62 13.73
C ASN A 68 6.99 7.65 13.50
N LYS A 69 8.15 8.14 13.02
CA LYS A 69 9.30 7.30 12.63
C LYS A 69 9.79 6.30 13.68
N THR A 70 9.56 6.58 14.98
CA THR A 70 10.04 5.71 16.06
C THR A 70 9.34 4.35 16.10
N TYR A 71 8.18 4.25 15.45
CA TYR A 71 7.34 3.06 15.42
C TYR A 71 7.55 2.23 14.13
N LEU A 72 8.41 2.65 13.22
CA LEU A 72 8.75 1.87 12.04
C LEU A 72 9.33 0.50 12.45
N GLY A 73 8.80 -0.56 11.86
CA GLY A 73 9.16 -1.95 12.13
C GLY A 73 8.40 -2.59 13.29
N TRP A 74 7.66 -1.82 14.09
CA TRP A 74 6.83 -2.37 15.15
C TRP A 74 5.69 -3.21 14.56
N LYS A 75 5.22 -4.19 15.32
CA LYS A 75 4.05 -4.99 14.94
C LYS A 75 2.79 -4.14 15.02
N LEU A 76 1.87 -4.35 14.10
CA LEU A 76 0.49 -3.89 14.18
C LEU A 76 -0.36 -5.05 14.72
N LEU A 77 -1.00 -4.84 15.87
CA LEU A 77 -1.82 -5.84 16.54
C LEU A 77 -3.32 -5.64 16.28
N ALA A 78 -3.78 -4.40 16.21
CA ALA A 78 -5.20 -4.09 16.03
C ALA A 78 -5.42 -2.70 15.42
N ILE A 79 -6.61 -2.50 14.82
CA ILE A 79 -7.15 -1.21 14.41
C ILE A 79 -8.47 -1.00 15.16
N ASN A 80 -8.60 0.07 15.93
CA ASN A 80 -9.80 0.42 16.71
C ASN A 80 -10.36 -0.77 17.53
N ASN A 81 -9.49 -1.45 18.28
CA ASN A 81 -9.78 -2.66 19.09
C ASN A 81 -10.12 -3.93 18.30
N MET A 82 -10.08 -3.89 16.97
CA MET A 82 -10.24 -5.08 16.14
C MET A 82 -8.87 -5.68 15.83
N ASP A 83 -8.67 -6.92 16.24
CA ASP A 83 -7.47 -7.70 15.96
C ASP A 83 -7.12 -7.66 14.46
N ILE A 84 -5.84 -7.50 14.14
CA ILE A 84 -5.39 -7.26 12.76
C ILE A 84 -5.73 -8.42 11.81
N ASP A 85 -5.78 -9.66 12.29
CA ASP A 85 -6.20 -10.79 11.46
C ASP A 85 -7.71 -10.79 11.22
N GLN A 86 -8.50 -10.25 12.16
CA GLN A 86 -9.93 -9.99 11.91
C GLN A 86 -10.13 -8.84 10.92
N VAL A 87 -9.33 -7.77 11.01
CA VAL A 87 -9.30 -6.68 10.02
C VAL A 87 -8.95 -7.24 8.64
N PHE A 88 -7.94 -8.12 8.55
CA PHE A 88 -7.58 -8.80 7.31
C PHE A 88 -8.75 -9.59 6.74
N ASN A 89 -9.41 -10.40 7.56
CA ASN A 89 -10.56 -11.19 7.11
C ASN A 89 -11.72 -10.33 6.61
N ARG A 90 -12.00 -9.18 7.24
CA ARG A 90 -13.01 -8.22 6.74
C ARG A 90 -12.59 -7.59 5.42
N ALA A 91 -11.32 -7.16 5.30
CA ALA A 91 -10.83 -6.55 4.07
C ALA A 91 -10.97 -7.47 2.85
N ARG A 92 -10.91 -8.81 3.05
CA ARG A 92 -11.14 -9.79 1.99
C ARG A 92 -12.51 -9.70 1.33
N GLU A 93 -13.50 -9.07 1.97
CA GLU A 93 -14.84 -8.88 1.39
C GLU A 93 -14.84 -7.91 0.19
N ILE A 94 -13.88 -6.97 0.13
CA ILE A 94 -13.77 -5.98 -0.94
C ILE A 94 -12.53 -6.17 -1.82
N MET A 95 -11.63 -7.06 -1.43
CA MET A 95 -10.41 -7.35 -2.19
C MET A 95 -10.70 -8.36 -3.31
N SER A 96 -10.27 -8.04 -4.52
CA SER A 96 -10.16 -9.03 -5.59
C SER A 96 -8.85 -9.80 -5.43
N TYR A 97 -8.94 -11.10 -5.15
CA TYR A 97 -7.77 -11.97 -5.05
C TYR A 97 -8.04 -13.38 -5.60
N ASP A 98 -7.00 -13.96 -6.17
CA ASP A 98 -7.00 -15.31 -6.75
C ASP A 98 -6.38 -16.35 -5.80
N ASN A 99 -5.49 -15.91 -4.90
CA ASN A 99 -4.82 -16.75 -3.92
C ASN A 99 -4.42 -15.99 -2.64
N GLU A 100 -4.04 -16.73 -1.58
CA GLU A 100 -3.69 -16.17 -0.27
C GLU A 100 -2.47 -15.24 -0.31
N VAL A 101 -1.49 -15.51 -1.19
CA VAL A 101 -0.30 -14.68 -1.33
C VAL A 101 -0.68 -13.32 -1.90
N TRP A 102 -1.57 -13.30 -2.88
CA TRP A 102 -2.11 -12.07 -3.44
C TRP A 102 -2.94 -11.30 -2.40
N ALA A 103 -3.85 -11.98 -1.70
CA ALA A 103 -4.63 -11.36 -0.62
C ALA A 103 -3.73 -10.69 0.43
N THR A 104 -2.72 -11.41 0.93
CA THR A 104 -1.77 -10.88 1.92
C THR A 104 -1.04 -9.63 1.40
N ARG A 105 -0.62 -9.63 0.13
CA ARG A 105 0.09 -8.48 -0.48
C ARG A 105 -0.83 -7.28 -0.73
N SER A 106 -2.07 -7.53 -1.10
CA SER A 106 -3.05 -6.47 -1.40
C SER A 106 -3.60 -5.81 -0.13
N PHE A 107 -3.55 -6.49 1.02
CA PHE A 107 -4.18 -6.03 2.26
C PHE A 107 -3.80 -4.61 2.65
N SER A 108 -2.49 -4.27 2.64
CA SER A 108 -2.06 -2.93 3.03
C SER A 108 -2.69 -1.85 2.15
N ASN A 109 -2.78 -2.05 0.83
CA ASN A 109 -3.39 -1.07 -0.06
C ASN A 109 -4.88 -0.90 0.22
N THR A 110 -5.56 -1.95 0.69
CA THR A 110 -6.99 -1.90 1.03
C THR A 110 -7.25 -1.08 2.28
N ILE A 111 -6.45 -1.24 3.33
CA ILE A 111 -6.66 -0.56 4.63
C ILE A 111 -6.01 0.83 4.73
N ASN A 112 -5.23 1.24 3.72
CA ASN A 112 -4.56 2.55 3.69
C ASN A 112 -5.51 3.72 3.37
N PHE A 113 -6.82 3.47 3.32
CA PHE A 113 -7.83 4.50 3.09
C PHE A 113 -8.84 4.50 4.22
N ARG A 114 -9.17 5.70 4.69
CA ARG A 114 -10.14 5.91 5.75
C ARG A 114 -11.50 5.30 5.38
N GLU A 115 -11.96 5.54 4.17
CA GLU A 115 -13.28 5.16 3.68
C GLU A 115 -13.41 3.64 3.56
N SER A 116 -12.32 2.93 3.22
CA SER A 116 -12.28 1.46 3.26
C SER A 116 -12.54 0.94 4.66
N LEU A 117 -11.88 1.52 5.67
CA LEU A 117 -12.06 1.13 7.06
C LEU A 117 -13.48 1.42 7.57
N GLU A 118 -14.08 2.55 7.18
CA GLU A 118 -15.48 2.88 7.49
C GLU A 118 -16.44 1.89 6.84
N TYR A 119 -16.27 1.63 5.55
CA TYR A 119 -17.13 0.76 4.77
C TYR A 119 -17.15 -0.67 5.34
N LEU A 120 -15.99 -1.17 5.75
CA LEU A 120 -15.84 -2.48 6.38
C LEU A 120 -16.29 -2.52 7.85
N GLY A 121 -16.71 -1.38 8.42
CA GLY A 121 -17.10 -1.27 9.83
C GLY A 121 -15.95 -1.54 10.79
N ILE A 122 -14.71 -1.29 10.37
CA ILE A 122 -13.51 -1.39 11.21
C ILE A 122 -13.40 -0.15 12.10
N ILE A 123 -13.78 1.01 11.56
CA ILE A 123 -13.84 2.27 12.30
C ILE A 123 -15.21 2.92 12.12
N GLU A 124 -15.60 3.75 13.10
CA GLU A 124 -16.80 4.57 12.98
C GLU A 124 -16.60 5.72 11.97
N LYS A 125 -17.70 6.14 11.34
CA LYS A 125 -17.69 7.25 10.40
C LYS A 125 -17.26 8.54 11.10
N GLY A 126 -16.19 9.18 10.61
CA GLY A 126 -15.60 10.37 11.24
C GLY A 126 -14.89 10.15 12.59
N GLY A 127 -14.85 8.93 13.14
CA GLY A 127 -14.10 8.60 14.36
C GLY A 127 -12.57 8.60 14.21
N PRO A 128 -11.81 8.49 15.32
CA PRO A 128 -10.35 8.39 15.28
C PRO A 128 -9.89 7.04 14.70
N ILE A 129 -8.66 6.99 14.21
CA ILE A 129 -8.02 5.76 13.73
C ILE A 129 -6.87 5.43 14.69
N LEU A 130 -7.04 4.37 15.46
CA LEU A 130 -6.14 3.98 16.53
C LEU A 130 -5.51 2.63 16.21
N LEU A 131 -4.18 2.61 16.12
CA LEU A 131 -3.39 1.41 15.92
C LEU A 131 -2.85 0.92 17.26
N GLU A 132 -3.16 -0.32 17.65
CA GLU A 132 -2.43 -0.99 18.74
C GLU A 132 -1.15 -1.59 18.15
N ILE A 133 0.00 -1.18 18.69
CA ILE A 133 1.31 -1.54 18.15
C ILE A 133 2.22 -2.11 19.23
N GLU A 134 3.18 -2.95 18.84
CA GLU A 134 4.10 -3.64 19.75
C GLU A 134 5.54 -3.64 19.23
N ASP A 135 6.50 -3.33 20.11
CA ASP A 135 7.94 -3.43 19.81
C ASP A 135 8.49 -4.87 19.99
N ASP A 136 9.75 -5.09 19.61
CA ASP A 136 10.39 -6.41 19.73
C ASP A 136 10.56 -6.89 21.19
N ASN A 137 10.39 -6.01 22.19
CA ASN A 137 10.46 -6.32 23.61
C ASN A 137 9.07 -6.56 24.23
N GLY A 138 7.99 -6.51 23.44
CA GLY A 138 6.62 -6.67 23.91
C GLY A 138 6.00 -5.41 24.52
N LYS A 139 6.63 -4.24 24.35
CA LYS A 139 6.06 -2.95 24.76
C LYS A 139 4.94 -2.58 23.81
N LYS A 140 3.74 -2.39 24.36
CA LYS A 140 2.55 -1.97 23.60
C LYS A 140 2.28 -0.47 23.71
N GLU A 141 1.85 0.12 22.61
CA GLU A 141 1.38 1.51 22.54
C GLU A 141 0.15 1.64 21.64
N ILE A 142 -0.56 2.76 21.79
CA ILE A 142 -1.64 3.15 20.88
C ILE A 142 -1.13 4.35 20.07
N LEU A 143 -1.13 4.20 18.76
CA LEU A 143 -0.76 5.24 17.81
C LEU A 143 -2.00 5.73 17.08
N GLU A 144 -2.31 7.02 17.19
CA GLU A 144 -3.37 7.65 16.41
C GLU A 144 -2.83 8.08 15.04
N ILE A 145 -3.61 7.78 13.99
CA ILE A 145 -3.28 8.11 12.60
C ILE A 145 -4.29 9.13 12.06
N ASN A 146 -3.76 10.17 11.43
CA ASN A 146 -4.57 11.16 10.73
C ASN A 146 -4.83 10.71 9.29
N SER A 147 -6.02 11.03 8.81
CA SER A 147 -6.35 10.91 7.39
C SER A 147 -5.90 12.16 6.64
N MET A 148 -5.27 11.96 5.49
CA MET A 148 -4.79 13.02 4.61
C MET A 148 -5.62 13.08 3.34
N ARG A 149 -5.98 14.29 2.92
CA ARG A 149 -6.47 14.53 1.56
C ARG A 149 -5.31 14.52 0.57
N GLU A 150 -5.62 14.55 -0.72
CA GLU A 150 -4.61 14.47 -1.79
C GLU A 150 -3.49 15.51 -1.64
N GLU A 151 -3.83 16.77 -1.38
CA GLU A 151 -2.84 17.85 -1.21
C GLU A 151 -1.90 17.59 -0.02
N GLU A 152 -2.47 17.14 1.10
CA GLU A 152 -1.72 16.80 2.30
C GLU A 152 -0.80 15.60 2.04
N MET A 153 -1.31 14.56 1.37
CA MET A 153 -0.56 13.37 0.99
C MET A 153 0.64 13.71 0.09
N LEU A 154 0.46 14.59 -0.90
CA LEU A 154 1.54 15.02 -1.80
C LEU A 154 2.64 15.80 -1.08
N SER A 155 2.30 16.48 0.01
CA SER A 155 3.26 17.23 0.84
C SER A 155 3.82 16.43 2.02
N ALA A 156 3.20 15.29 2.35
CA ALA A 156 3.54 14.47 3.50
C ALA A 156 4.95 13.90 3.40
N LYS A 157 5.68 13.95 4.50
CA LYS A 157 6.99 13.32 4.60
C LYS A 157 6.84 11.89 5.06
N ILE A 158 6.84 10.98 4.10
CA ILE A 158 6.70 9.56 4.34
C ILE A 158 8.07 8.88 4.42
N LEU A 159 8.25 8.04 5.42
CA LEU A 159 9.42 7.18 5.61
C LEU A 159 9.03 5.72 5.35
N SER A 160 9.90 4.97 4.67
CA SER A 160 9.75 3.53 4.47
C SER A 160 10.97 2.76 4.98
N LEU A 161 10.74 1.55 5.47
CA LEU A 161 11.80 0.58 5.75
C LEU A 161 12.22 -0.11 4.45
N GLU A 162 13.50 0.06 4.11
CA GLU A 162 14.12 -0.56 2.94
C GLU A 162 15.10 -1.66 3.36
N PRO A 163 15.23 -2.76 2.58
CA PRO A 163 16.25 -3.76 2.83
C PRO A 163 17.66 -3.14 2.87
N ARG A 164 18.43 -3.44 3.91
CA ARG A 164 19.83 -2.97 4.04
C ARG A 164 20.70 -3.41 2.85
N LYS A 165 20.38 -4.56 2.25
CA LYS A 165 21.08 -5.12 1.09
C LYS A 165 20.06 -5.70 0.12
N LEU A 166 20.19 -5.32 -1.15
CA LEU A 166 19.43 -5.95 -2.22
C LEU A 166 20.03 -7.33 -2.54
N PRO A 167 19.18 -8.37 -2.71
CA PRO A 167 19.67 -9.67 -3.15
C PRO A 167 20.26 -9.56 -4.55
N LYS A 168 21.16 -10.50 -4.91
CA LYS A 168 21.72 -10.57 -6.28
C LYS A 168 20.61 -10.67 -7.33
N THR A 169 19.51 -11.33 -6.96
CA THR A 169 18.27 -11.56 -7.73
C THR A 169 17.25 -10.44 -7.64
N ALA A 170 17.60 -9.27 -7.09
CA ALA A 170 16.71 -8.11 -7.11
C ALA A 170 16.25 -7.78 -8.54
N ILE A 171 15.05 -7.23 -8.68
CA ILE A 171 14.42 -6.90 -9.97
C ILE A 171 15.35 -6.04 -10.81
N ARG A 172 15.60 -6.47 -12.05
CA ARG A 172 16.41 -5.76 -13.06
C ARG A 172 15.73 -5.83 -14.42
N GLY A 173 15.29 -4.67 -14.89
CA GLY A 173 14.63 -4.55 -16.19
C GLY A 173 13.36 -5.39 -16.30
N ILE A 174 12.85 -5.50 -17.52
CA ILE A 174 11.67 -6.31 -17.86
C ILE A 174 12.03 -7.80 -17.81
N TYR A 175 13.17 -8.12 -18.43
CA TYR A 175 13.77 -9.44 -18.50
C TYR A 175 15.25 -9.33 -18.11
N SER A 176 15.75 -10.26 -17.32
CA SER A 176 17.19 -10.37 -17.07
C SER A 176 17.60 -11.81 -16.85
N ALA A 177 18.88 -12.11 -17.09
CA ALA A 177 19.42 -13.42 -16.81
C ALA A 177 20.89 -13.33 -16.37
N MET A 178 21.30 -14.23 -15.48
CA MET A 178 22.66 -14.27 -14.94
C MET A 178 22.97 -15.63 -14.33
N ALA A 179 24.25 -16.01 -14.30
CA ALA A 179 24.70 -17.12 -13.48
C ALA A 179 24.63 -16.74 -11.98
N LEU A 180 23.91 -17.51 -11.18
CA LEU A 180 23.91 -17.36 -9.72
C LEU A 180 25.22 -17.88 -9.14
N ASN A 181 25.62 -19.07 -9.58
CA ASN A 181 26.87 -19.76 -9.27
C ASN A 181 27.28 -20.63 -10.48
N HIS A 182 28.21 -21.58 -10.30
CA HIS A 182 28.75 -22.39 -11.39
C HIS A 182 27.74 -23.42 -11.95
N ASP A 183 26.74 -23.83 -11.18
CA ASP A 183 25.78 -24.87 -11.55
C ASP A 183 24.35 -24.35 -11.73
N CYS A 184 24.11 -23.06 -11.48
CA CYS A 184 22.77 -22.48 -11.47
C CYS A 184 22.72 -21.19 -12.29
N TYR A 185 21.85 -21.19 -13.29
CA TYR A 185 21.51 -20.03 -14.10
C TYR A 185 20.13 -19.52 -13.70
N TYR A 186 20.01 -18.20 -13.49
CA TYR A 186 18.77 -17.54 -13.09
C TYR A 186 18.24 -16.67 -14.21
N ILE A 187 16.94 -16.80 -14.46
CA ILE A 187 16.19 -16.01 -15.43
C ILE A 187 15.08 -15.31 -14.66
N GLN A 188 14.95 -14.02 -14.89
CA GLN A 188 13.95 -13.17 -14.28
C GLN A 188 13.01 -12.62 -15.36
N TYR A 189 11.72 -12.92 -15.20
CA TYR A 189 10.63 -12.48 -16.07
C TYR A 189 9.66 -11.63 -15.24
N ASN A 190 9.83 -10.31 -15.27
CA ASN A 190 9.12 -9.41 -14.35
C ASN A 190 7.81 -8.87 -14.89
N SER A 191 7.66 -8.78 -16.22
CA SER A 191 6.42 -8.29 -16.84
C SER A 191 6.21 -8.98 -18.17
N CYS A 192 4.95 -9.31 -18.45
CA CYS A 192 4.51 -9.83 -19.74
C CYS A 192 4.30 -8.67 -20.70
N GLN A 193 5.39 -8.18 -21.27
CA GLN A 193 5.37 -7.12 -22.29
C GLN A 193 6.36 -7.42 -23.40
N GLU A 194 6.01 -7.03 -24.62
CA GLU A 194 6.93 -7.19 -25.74
C GLU A 194 8.21 -6.39 -25.48
N ALA A 195 9.36 -7.03 -25.68
CA ALA A 195 10.62 -6.31 -25.70
C ALA A 195 10.63 -5.50 -27.00
N GLN A 196 10.51 -4.17 -26.90
CA GLN A 196 10.50 -3.26 -28.07
C GLN A 196 11.73 -3.42 -29.00
N THR A 197 12.78 -4.09 -28.53
CA THR A 197 14.03 -4.35 -29.26
C THR A 197 14.13 -5.75 -29.86
N PHE A 198 13.15 -6.63 -29.65
CA PHE A 198 13.04 -7.93 -30.32
C PHE A 198 11.88 -7.87 -31.34
N PRO A 199 12.06 -8.47 -32.53
CA PRO A 199 11.09 -8.40 -33.63
C PRO A 199 9.76 -9.09 -33.33
#